data_AF-A0A3C1FAX8-F1
#
_entry.id   AF-A0A3C1FAX8-F1
#
_cell.length_a   1.000
_cell.length_b   1.000
_cell.length_c   1.000
_cell.angle_alpha   90.00
_cell.angle_beta   90.00
_cell.angle_gamma   90.00
#
_symmetry.space_group_name_H-M   'P 1'
#
loop_
_entity.id
_entity.type
_entity.pdbx_description
1 polymer ?
#
loop_
_entity_poly.entity_id
_entity_poly.type
_entity_poly.pdbx_seq_one_letter_code
_entity_poly.pdbx_strand_id
1 'polypeptide(L)' 'MLIRRRFSRIYYKKHFFDYPISLSLKTIMNLGLWETFCCGVSYLKSLFIPLPEDNLENFIINRFGKRLYSTFFEHYTQKV' A
#
# COMPACT_ATOMS: atom_id res chain seq x y z
N MET A 1 7.71 19.92 -24.98
CA MET A 1 7.41 19.06 -23.82
C MET A 1 6.16 18.25 -24.15
N LEU A 2 6.25 16.94 -24.36
CA LEU A 2 5.09 16.10 -24.66
C LEU A 2 4.37 15.74 -23.36
N ILE A 3 3.17 16.28 -23.15
CA ILE A 3 2.31 15.95 -22.01
C ILE A 3 1.67 14.58 -22.27
N ARG A 4 2.29 13.50 -21.80
CA ARG A 4 1.69 12.17 -21.78
C ARG A 4 1.06 11.90 -20.41
N ARG A 5 -0.20 11.46 -20.41
CA ARG A 5 -0.83 10.90 -19.20
C ARG A 5 -0.23 9.51 -18.94
N ARG A 6 0.63 9.39 -17.93
CA ARG A 6 1.18 8.11 -17.47
C ARG A 6 0.15 7.41 -16.59
N PHE A 7 -0.40 6.29 -17.07
CA PHE A 7 -1.10 5.34 -16.22
C PHE A 7 -0.07 4.43 -15.56
N SER A 8 0.11 4.57 -14.25
CA SER A 8 0.98 3.70 -13.47
C SER A 8 0.14 2.65 -12.76
N ARG A 9 0.59 1.40 -12.82
CA ARG A 9 0.00 0.27 -12.08
C ARG A 9 1.10 -0.43 -11.31
N ILE A 10 0.78 -0.92 -10.12
CA ILE A 10 1.68 -1.74 -9.31
C ILE A 10 1.46 -3.20 -9.71
N TYR A 11 2.53 -3.89 -10.10
CA TYR A 11 2.47 -5.32 -10.38
C TYR A 11 2.92 -6.11 -9.14
N TYR A 12 2.00 -6.89 -8.57
CA TYR A 12 2.25 -7.66 -7.36
C TYR A 12 1.44 -8.96 -7.39
N LYS A 13 2.03 -10.08 -6.96
CA LYS A 13 1.36 -11.41 -6.91
C LYS A 13 0.67 -11.81 -8.22
N LYS A 14 1.29 -11.53 -9.38
CA LYS A 14 0.72 -11.74 -10.74
C LYS A 14 -0.54 -10.93 -11.07
N HIS A 15 -0.88 -9.95 -10.25
CA HIS A 15 -2.01 -9.03 -10.45
C HIS A 15 -1.53 -7.59 -10.64
N PHE A 16 -2.30 -6.84 -11.41
CA PHE A 16 -2.11 -5.40 -11.57
C PHE A 16 -3.06 -4.64 -10.63
N PHE A 17 -2.47 -3.81 -9.78
CA PHE A 17 -3.15 -2.89 -8.88
C PHE A 17 -3.05 -1.47 -9.42
N ASP A 18 -4.13 -0.71 -9.26
CA ASP A 18 -4.13 0.69 -9.63
C ASP A 18 -3.25 1.49 -8.65
N TYR A 19 -2.55 2.50 -9.18
CA TYR A 19 -1.82 3.47 -8.38
C TYR A 19 -2.56 4.80 -8.40
N PRO A 20 -2.85 5.42 -7.24
CA PRO A 20 -2.57 4.93 -5.88
C PRO A 20 -3.43 3.73 -5.50
N ILE A 21 -2.92 2.88 -4.60
CA ILE A 21 -3.66 1.70 -4.10
C ILE A 21 -4.96 2.18 -3.48
N SER A 22 -6.07 1.69 -4.01
CA SER A 22 -7.41 1.91 -3.46
C SER A 22 -7.97 0.61 -2.90
N LEU A 23 -8.78 0.74 -1.85
CA LEU A 23 -9.56 -0.34 -1.24
C LEU A 23 -10.75 -0.73 -2.14
N SER A 24 -10.46 -1.05 -3.41
CA SER A 24 -11.45 -1.52 -4.37
C SER A 24 -11.71 -3.01 -4.16
N LEU A 25 -12.94 -3.47 -4.42
CA LEU A 25 -13.28 -4.90 -4.37
C LEU A 25 -12.33 -5.77 -5.20
N LYS A 26 -11.80 -5.23 -6.31
CA LYS A 26 -10.79 -5.89 -7.15
C LYS A 26 -9.44 -6.04 -6.43
N THR A 27 -8.99 -5.00 -5.72
CA THR A 27 -7.79 -5.07 -4.87
C THR A 27 -7.96 -6.13 -3.78
N ILE A 28 -9.14 -6.17 -3.16
CA ILE A 28 -9.49 -7.13 -2.09
C ILE A 28 -9.43 -8.57 -2.61
N MET A 29 -10.03 -8.82 -3.78
CA MET A 29 -10.06 -10.14 -4.39
C MET A 29 -8.67 -10.58 -4.88
N ASN A 30 -7.87 -9.66 -5.42
CA ASN A 30 -6.51 -9.94 -5.88
C ASN A 30 -5.50 -10.18 -4.73
N LEU A 31 -5.62 -9.47 -3.60
CA LEU A 31 -4.83 -9.79 -2.40
C LEU A 31 -5.29 -11.09 -1.75
N GLY A 32 -6.62 -11.28 -1.69
CA GLY A 32 -7.32 -12.26 -0.89
C GLY A 32 -8.05 -11.59 0.28
N LEU A 33 -9.23 -12.12 0.62
CA LEU A 33 -10.08 -11.59 1.70
C LEU A 33 -9.34 -11.54 3.05
N TRP A 34 -8.55 -12.58 3.36
CA TRP A 34 -7.80 -12.66 4.61
C TRP A 34 -6.71 -11.59 4.73
N GLU A 35 -5.84 -11.47 3.72
CA GLU A 35 -4.78 -10.44 3.74
C GLU A 35 -5.35 -9.03 3.71
N THR A 36 -6.44 -8.82 2.97
CA THR A 36 -7.14 -7.53 2.97
C THR A 36 -7.68 -7.19 4.36
N PHE A 37 -8.31 -8.15 5.03
CA PHE A 37 -8.82 -7.96 6.37
C PHE A 37 -7.69 -7.63 7.35
N CYS A 38 -6.58 -8.37 7.30
CA CYS A 38 -5.37 -8.08 8.08
C CYS A 38 -4.80 -6.68 7.78
N CYS A 39 -4.77 -6.26 6.51
CA CYS A 39 -4.38 -4.91 6.11
C CYS A 39 -5.33 -3.85 6.66
N GLY A 40 -6.65 -4.07 6.60
CA GLY A 40 -7.66 -3.18 7.16
C GLY A 40 -7.55 -3.04 8.68
N VAL A 41 -7.35 -4.15 9.39
CA VAL A 41 -7.10 -4.13 10.85
C VAL A 41 -5.79 -3.41 11.16
N SER A 42 -4.74 -3.64 10.39
CA SER A 42 -3.48 -2.92 10.54
C SER A 42 -3.62 -1.42 10.30
N TYR A 43 -4.45 -1.01 9.33
CA TYR A 43 -4.75 0.39 9.05
C TYR A 43 -5.51 1.05 10.20
N LEU A 44 -6.55 0.39 10.72
CA LEU A 44 -7.27 0.85 11.91
C LEU A 44 -6.31 0.99 13.11
N LYS A 45 -5.42 0.02 13.32
CA LYS A 45 -4.42 0.09 14.38
C LYS A 45 -3.48 1.30 14.21
N SER A 46 -3.03 1.58 12.98
CA SER A 46 -2.19 2.74 12.67
C SER A 46 -2.91 4.08 12.87
N LEU A 47 -4.23 4.11 12.68
CA LEU A 47 -5.07 5.27 12.99
C LEU A 47 -5.17 5.55 14.50
N PHE A 48 -5.33 4.50 15.31
CA PHE A 48 -5.43 4.63 16.77
C PHE A 48 -4.07 4.82 17.45
N ILE A 49 -3.01 4.27 16.88
CA ILE A 49 -1.64 4.33 17.42
C ILE A 49 -0.73 4.85 16.30
N PRO A 50 -0.75 6.18 16.04
CA PRO A 50 0.14 6.78 15.05
C PRO A 50 1.59 6.67 15.52
N LEU A 51 2.49 6.37 14.57
CA LEU A 51 3.94 6.37 14.78
C LEU A 51 4.50 7.78 14.56
N PRO A 52 5.65 8.14 15.17
CA PRO A 52 6.28 9.43 14.93
C PRO A 52 6.75 9.53 13.47
N GLU A 53 6.39 10.61 12.78
CA GLU A 53 6.61 10.81 11.33
C GLU A 53 8.06 11.26 11.00
N ASP A 54 9.05 10.60 11.60
CA ASP A 54 10.47 10.95 11.44
C ASP A 54 11.07 10.42 10.13
N ASN A 55 10.40 9.46 9.48
CA ASN A 55 10.87 8.84 8.25
C ASN A 55 9.71 8.57 7.26
N LEU A 56 10.07 8.34 5.99
CA LEU A 56 9.11 8.08 4.92
C LEU A 56 8.32 6.78 5.15
N GLU A 57 8.93 5.80 5.82
CA GLU A 57 8.27 4.56 6.22
C GLU A 57 7.07 4.85 7.15
N ASN A 58 7.30 5.53 8.27
CA ASN A 58 6.28 5.86 9.26
C ASN A 58 5.19 6.74 8.64
N PHE A 59 5.55 7.68 7.76
CA PHE A 59 4.58 8.46 7.00
C PHE A 59 3.65 7.59 6.13
N ILE A 60 4.18 6.57 5.44
CA ILE A 60 3.38 5.64 4.65
C ILE A 60 2.59 4.69 5.56
N ILE A 61 3.18 4.20 6.65
CA ILE A 61 2.52 3.31 7.62
C ILE A 61 1.33 4.01 8.27
N ASN A 62 1.45 5.26 8.68
CA ASN A 62 0.34 6.01 9.29
C ASN A 62 -0.83 6.20 8.31
N ARG A 63 -0.53 6.34 7.01
CA ARG A 63 -1.54 6.62 5.98
C ARG A 63 -2.18 5.36 5.37
N PHE A 64 -1.47 4.24 5.34
CA PHE A 64 -1.91 3.02 4.65
C PHE A 64 -1.89 1.75 5.52
N GLY A 65 -1.29 1.81 6.70
CA GLY A 65 -1.11 0.67 7.61
C GLY A 65 0.20 -0.08 7.38
N LYS A 66 0.76 -0.62 8.47
CA LYS A 66 2.05 -1.34 8.47
C LYS A 66 2.07 -2.55 7.55
N ARG A 67 0.99 -3.34 7.56
CA ARG A 67 0.91 -4.58 6.76
C ARG A 67 0.95 -4.29 5.25
N LEU A 68 0.27 -3.23 4.81
CA LEU A 68 0.26 -2.83 3.41
C LEU A 68 1.64 -2.30 2.99
N TYR A 69 2.27 -1.49 3.85
CA TYR A 69 3.65 -1.03 3.65
C TYR A 69 4.63 -2.20 3.43
N SER A 70 4.64 -3.18 4.34
CA SER A 70 5.51 -4.36 4.21
C SER A 70 5.25 -5.16 2.93
N THR A 71 3.99 -5.25 2.52
CA THR A 71 3.60 -6.05 1.35
C THR A 71 4.04 -5.42 0.02
N PHE A 72 3.94 -4.08 -0.09
CA PHE A 72 4.11 -3.37 -1.36
C PHE A 72 5.34 -2.47 -1.43
N PHE A 73 5.81 -1.92 -0.31
CA PHE A 73 6.79 -0.84 -0.27
C PHE A 73 8.13 -1.25 0.34
N GLU A 74 8.15 -2.20 1.29
CA GLU A 74 9.39 -2.68 1.94
C GLU A 74 10.43 -3.18 0.95
N HIS A 75 10.01 -3.90 -0.10
CA HIS A 75 10.92 -4.33 -1.17
C HIS A 75 11.30 -3.24 -2.17
N TYR A 76 10.55 -2.13 -2.22
CA TYR A 76 10.85 -1.01 -3.12
C TYR A 76 11.96 -0.13 -2.56
N THR A 77 12.00 0.07 -1.24
CA THR A 77 12.99 0.93 -0.57
C THR A 77 14.37 0.28 -0.43
N GLN A 78 14.45 -1.05 -0.49
CA GLN A 78 15.71 -1.78 -0.44
C GLN A 78 16.53 -1.73 -1.74
N LYS A 79 15.95 -1.21 -2.82
CA LYS A 79 16.55 -1.22 -4.16
C LYS A 79 17.38 0.03 -4.49
N VAL A 80 17.78 0.80 -3.48
CA VAL A 80 18.57 2.04 -3.61
C VAL A 80 19.96 1.83 -3.04
#